data_AF-A0A8T1ARY2-F1
#
_entry.id   AF-A0A8T1ARY2-F1
#
_cell.length_a   1.000
_cell.length_b   1.000
_cell.length_c   1.000
_cell.angle_alpha   90.00
_cell.angle_beta   90.00
_cell.angle_gamma   90.00
#
_symmetry.space_group_name_H-M   'P 1'
#
loop_
_entity.id
_entity.type
_entity.pdbx_description
1 polymer ?
#
loop_
_entity_poly.entity_id
_entity_poly.type
_entity_poly.pdbx_seq_one_letter_code
_entity_poly.pdbx_strand_id
1 'polypeptide(L)'
;MLPDNSKPFHVVCDASDFAIDCALMQFADEGRERVVNHQSRQLKAAERNYPVHDKELLVMRYALVKFRVFLLCEQTFAVCTDSYEEPSSVPTHGALAVAFL
;
A
#
# COMPACT_ATOMS: atom_id res chain seq x y z
N MET A 1 16.02 9.89 1.89
CA MET A 1 15.78 10.21 3.31
C MET A 1 16.01 8.96 4.13
N LEU A 2 16.43 9.09 5.39
CA LEU A 2 16.59 7.94 6.29
C LEU A 2 15.24 7.64 6.98
N PRO A 3 14.82 6.37 7.06
CA PRO A 3 13.65 5.97 7.83
C PRO A 3 13.86 6.25 9.32
N ASP A 4 12.79 6.65 10.00
CA ASP A 4 12.80 6.86 11.44
C ASP A 4 12.22 5.63 12.14
N ASN A 5 13.07 4.79 12.71
CA ASN A 5 12.63 3.55 13.37
C ASN A 5 11.80 3.79 14.64
N SER A 6 11.68 5.03 15.13
CA SER A 6 10.84 5.37 16.28
C SER A 6 9.36 5.63 15.91
N LYS A 7 9.04 5.71 14.62
CA LYS A 7 7.71 6.07 14.13
C LYS A 7 7.04 4.92 13.39
N PRO A 8 5.72 4.73 13.58
CA PRO A 8 4.99 3.65 12.93
C PRO A 8 5.07 3.80 11.40
N PHE A 9 5.28 2.67 10.74
CA PHE A 9 5.16 2.56 9.31
C PHE A 9 3.72 2.20 8.93
N HIS A 10 3.26 2.72 7.80
CA HIS A 10 2.06 2.22 7.13
C HIS A 10 2.38 1.90 5.68
N VAL A 11 1.66 0.93 5.14
CA VAL A 11 1.83 0.46 3.78
C VAL A 11 0.55 0.76 3.02
N VAL A 12 0.68 1.47 1.91
CA VAL A 12 -0.39 1.66 0.95
C VAL A 12 -0.10 0.76 -0.24
N CYS A 13 -1.13 0.05 -0.71
CA CYS A 13 -1.06 -0.87 -1.83
C CYS A 13 -2.11 -0.48 -2.85
N ASP A 14 -1.73 -0.43 -4.12
CA ASP A 14 -2.64 -0.29 -5.26
C ASP A 14 -2.41 -1.45 -6.24
N ALA A 15 -3.49 -1.91 -6.86
CA ALA A 15 -3.47 -2.94 -7.86
C ALA A 15 -4.30 -2.53 -9.09
N SER A 16 -3.61 -2.37 -10.21
CA SER A 16 -4.23 -2.18 -11.52
C SER A 16 -4.33 -3.49 -12.30
N ASP A 17 -4.96 -3.45 -13.47
CA ASP A 17 -5.01 -4.58 -14.39
C ASP A 17 -3.65 -4.98 -14.97
N PHE A 18 -2.64 -4.11 -14.87
CA PHE A 18 -1.34 -4.32 -15.52
C PHE A 18 -0.19 -4.45 -14.53
N ALA A 19 -0.30 -3.84 -13.36
CA ALA A 19 0.76 -3.76 -12.37
C ALA A 19 0.19 -3.66 -10.96
N ILE A 20 1.00 -4.10 -10.00
CA ILE A 20 0.77 -3.88 -8.58
C ILE A 20 1.84 -2.93 -8.05
N ASP A 21 1.47 -2.11 -7.10
CA ASP A 21 2.38 -1.21 -6.43
C ASP A 21 2.13 -1.16 -4.92
N CYS A 22 3.17 -0.75 -4.20
CA CYS A 22 3.05 -0.49 -2.79
C CYS A 22 4.07 0.55 -2.35
N ALA A 23 3.65 1.40 -1.42
CA ALA A 23 4.45 2.43 -0.82
C ALA A 23 4.51 2.21 0.69
N LEU A 24 5.74 2.16 1.22
CA LEU A 24 6.00 2.25 2.64
C LEU A 24 6.08 3.72 3.02
N MET A 25 5.24 4.15 3.94
CA MET A 25 5.09 5.54 4.35
C MET A 25 5.21 5.71 5.87
N GLN A 26 5.60 6.92 6.27
CA GLN A 26 5.66 7.35 7.67
C GLN A 26 5.13 8.77 7.81
N PHE A 27 4.57 9.09 8.97
CA PHE A 27 4.22 10.47 9.30
C PHE A 27 5.45 11.24 9.78
N ALA A 28 5.69 12.40 9.20
CA ALA A 28 6.65 13.37 9.71
C ALA A 28 6.14 14.07 10.98
N ASP A 29 7.02 14.74 11.71
CA ASP A 29 6.64 15.51 12.92
C ASP A 29 5.62 16.62 12.62
N GLU A 30 5.57 17.06 11.37
CA GLU A 30 4.62 18.06 10.85
C GLU A 30 3.24 17.47 10.51
N GLY A 31 2.98 16.19 10.81
CA GLY A 31 1.75 15.47 10.45
C GLY A 31 1.61 15.15 8.96
N ARG A 32 2.68 15.34 8.17
CA ARG A 32 2.69 15.04 6.73
C ARG A 32 3.14 13.62 6.47
N GLU A 33 2.42 12.88 5.63
CA GLU A 33 2.88 11.60 5.12
C GLU A 33 4.12 11.77 4.25
N ARG A 34 5.10 10.88 4.44
CA ARG A 34 6.33 10.84 3.68
C ARG A 34 6.58 9.41 3.21
N VAL A 35 6.90 9.28 1.93
CA VAL A 35 7.27 8.01 1.31
C VAL A 35 8.70 7.64 1.72
N VAL A 36 8.85 6.49 2.34
CA VAL A 36 10.15 5.90 2.72
C VAL A 36 10.70 5.05 1.59
N ASN A 37 9.85 4.20 1.00
CA ASN A 37 10.23 3.30 -0.08
C ASN A 37 9.01 2.97 -0.94
N HIS A 38 9.23 2.82 -2.25
CA HIS A 38 8.20 2.47 -3.21
C HIS A 38 8.62 1.20 -3.96
N GLN A 39 7.69 0.28 -4.15
CA GLN A 39 7.91 -0.98 -4.83
C GLN A 39 6.73 -1.27 -5.76
N SER A 40 7.01 -1.39 -7.04
CA SER A 40 6.01 -1.82 -8.02
C SER A 40 6.55 -2.95 -8.88
N ARG A 41 5.64 -3.71 -9.49
CA ARG A 41 5.97 -4.66 -10.55
C ARG A 41 4.79 -4.85 -11.49
N GLN A 42 5.10 -5.16 -12.74
CA GLN A 42 4.08 -5.59 -13.69
C GLN A 42 3.54 -6.98 -13.32
N LEU A 43 2.24 -7.17 -13.54
CA LEU A 43 1.57 -8.46 -13.44
C LEU A 43 1.98 -9.35 -14.61
N LYS A 44 2.28 -10.62 -14.31
CA LYS A 44 2.49 -11.66 -15.31
C LYS A 44 1.18 -11.92 -16.06
N ALA A 45 1.26 -12.46 -17.27
CA ALA A 45 0.09 -12.74 -18.09
C ALA A 45 -0.99 -13.56 -17.36
N ALA A 46 -0.58 -14.53 -16.53
CA ALA A 46 -1.49 -15.31 -15.70
C ALA A 46 -2.12 -14.50 -14.55
N GLU A 47 -1.38 -13.57 -13.95
CA GLU A 47 -1.84 -12.77 -12.81
C GLU A 47 -2.79 -11.64 -13.24
N ARG A 48 -2.72 -11.18 -14.49
CA ARG A 48 -3.64 -10.17 -15.04
C ARG A 48 -5.09 -10.65 -15.09
N ASN A 49 -5.28 -11.95 -15.24
CA ASN A 49 -6.60 -12.59 -15.29
C ASN A 49 -7.18 -12.85 -13.90
N TYR A 50 -6.45 -12.52 -12.83
CA TYR A 50 -6.99 -12.66 -11.47
C TYR A 50 -8.13 -11.66 -11.24
N PRO A 51 -9.16 -12.05 -10.46
CA PRO A 51 -10.16 -11.10 -10.00
C PRO A 51 -9.53 -10.03 -9.09
N VAL A 52 -10.21 -8.89 -8.93
CA VAL A 52 -9.68 -7.73 -8.19
C VAL A 52 -9.23 -8.09 -6.76
N HIS A 53 -10.03 -8.87 -6.04
CA HIS A 53 -9.68 -9.33 -4.68
C HIS A 53 -8.38 -10.15 -4.62
N ASP A 54 -8.10 -10.97 -5.63
CA ASP A 54 -6.86 -11.76 -5.70
C ASP A 54 -5.67 -10.87 -6.07
N LYS A 55 -5.89 -9.83 -6.88
CA LYS A 55 -4.87 -8.81 -7.19
C LYS A 55 -4.53 -7.99 -5.94
N GLU A 56 -5.52 -7.61 -5.14
CA GLU A 56 -5.34 -6.96 -3.83
C GLU A 56 -4.52 -7.85 -2.88
N LEU A 57 -4.87 -9.13 -2.77
CA LEU A 57 -4.11 -10.07 -1.95
C LEU A 57 -2.67 -10.26 -2.47
N LEU A 58 -2.49 -10.25 -3.79
CA LEU A 58 -1.19 -10.37 -4.42
C LEU A 58 -0.28 -9.16 -4.09
N VAL A 59 -0.83 -7.94 -4.11
CA VAL A 59 -0.09 -6.74 -3.75
C VAL A 59 0.24 -6.68 -2.27
N MET A 60 -0.70 -7.07 -1.39
CA MET A 60 -0.42 -7.19 0.05
C MET A 60 0.72 -8.17 0.32
N ARG A 61 0.68 -9.36 -0.27
CA ARG A 61 1.75 -10.35 -0.16
C ARG A 61 3.08 -9.80 -0.69
N TYR A 62 3.05 -9.10 -1.83
CA TYR A 62 4.24 -8.50 -2.43
C TYR A 62 4.86 -7.45 -1.50
N ALA A 63 4.05 -6.57 -0.92
CA ALA A 63 4.46 -5.54 0.01
C ALA A 63 5.09 -6.15 1.28
N LEU A 64 4.45 -7.17 1.89
CA LEU A 64 4.99 -7.85 3.07
C LEU A 64 6.37 -8.47 2.82
N VAL A 65 6.56 -9.08 1.65
CA VAL A 65 7.85 -9.69 1.28
C VAL A 65 8.91 -8.62 1.03
N LYS A 66 8.56 -7.53 0.35
CA LYS A 66 9.49 -6.46 0.00
C LYS A 66 9.87 -5.57 1.17
N PHE A 67 8.91 -5.25 2.02
CA PHE A 67 9.10 -4.40 3.19
C PHE A 67 9.40 -5.19 4.46
N ARG A 68 9.64 -6.51 4.36
CA ARG A 68 9.97 -7.37 5.51
C ARG A 68 11.03 -6.79 6.44
N VAL A 69 12.06 -6.14 5.89
CA VAL A 69 13.14 -5.52 6.69
C VAL A 69 12.63 -4.37 7.57
N PHE A 70 11.62 -3.64 7.12
CA PHE A 70 11.00 -2.53 7.85
C PHE A 70 9.88 -3.01 8.79
N LEU A 71 9.13 -4.04 8.40
CA LEU A 71 8.00 -4.58 9.15
C LEU A 71 8.39 -5.54 10.28
N LEU A 72 9.65 -6.00 10.34
CA LEU A 72 10.16 -6.84 11.42
C LEU A 72 10.58 -6.02 12.67
N CYS A 73 10.53 -4.69 12.61
CA CYS A 73 10.62 -3.86 13.80
C CYS A 73 9.29 -3.92 14.56
N GLU A 74 9.32 -3.88 15.90
CA GLU A 74 8.22 -4.15 16.85
C GLU A 74 7.00 -3.19 16.79
N GLN A 75 6.74 -2.56 15.65
CA GLN A 75 5.68 -1.57 15.46
C GLN A 75 4.56 -2.11 14.57
N THR A 76 3.34 -1.89 15.04
CA THR A 76 2.10 -2.17 14.30
C THR A 76 2.07 -1.35 13.01
N PHE A 77 1.74 -1.99 11.88
CA PHE A 77 1.57 -1.33 10.60
C PHE A 77 0.15 -1.57 10.08
N ALA A 78 -0.39 -0.55 9.41
CA ALA A 78 -1.65 -0.65 8.67
C ALA A 78 -1.35 -0.94 7.20
N VAL A 79 -2.14 -1.82 6.58
CA VAL A 79 -2.14 -2.04 5.13
C VAL A 79 -3.46 -1.48 4.60
N CYS A 80 -3.38 -0.45 3.76
CA CYS A 80 -4.54 0.12 3.08
C CYS A 80 -4.56 -0.39 1.63
N THR A 81 -5.63 -1.08 1.25
CA THR A 81 -5.96 -1.44 -0.14
C THR A 81 -7.21 -0.67 -0.53
N ASP A 82 -7.24 -0.08 -1.71
CA ASP A 82 -8.40 0.62 -2.27
C ASP A 82 -9.40 -0.39 -2.86
N SER A 83 -9.98 -1.21 -1.99
CA SER A 83 -11.08 -2.07 -2.40
C SER A 83 -12.28 -1.19 -2.76
N TYR A 84 -12.57 -1.03 -4.05
CA TYR A 84 -13.84 -0.49 -4.54
C TYR A 84 -14.96 -1.49 -4.24
N GLU A 85 -15.38 -1.59 -2.98
CA GLU A 85 -16.80 -1.80 -2.72
C GLU A 85 -17.42 -0.42 -2.57
N GLU A 86 -18.37 -0.09 -3.45
CA GLU A 86 -19.35 0.97 -3.21
C GLU A 86 -20.47 0.39 -2.33
N PRO A 87 -20.46 0.54 -0.99
CA PRO A 87 -21.68 0.53 -0.23
C PRO A 87 -22.22 1.96 -0.26
N SER A 88 -23.32 2.14 -0.98
CA SER A 88 -24.17 3.32 -0.88
C SER A 88 -24.31 3.74 0.60
N SER A 89 -23.91 4.97 0.93
CA SER A 89 -24.06 5.69 2.22
C SER A 89 -22.91 5.65 3.25
N VAL A 90 -21.79 6.33 2.96
CA VAL A 90 -20.96 6.94 4.03
C VAL A 90 -20.26 8.21 3.51
N PRO A 91 -20.28 9.34 4.26
CA PRO A 91 -19.75 10.60 3.76
C PRO A 91 -18.22 10.59 3.77
N THR A 92 -17.65 10.91 2.61
CA THR A 92 -16.21 11.00 2.33
C THR A 92 -15.56 12.16 3.07
N HIS A 93 -14.85 11.83 4.15
CA HIS A 93 -13.71 12.61 4.62
C HIS A 93 -12.47 11.74 4.57
N GLY A 94 -11.66 11.95 3.52
CA GLY A 94 -10.21 11.72 3.62
C GLY A 94 -9.63 10.44 3.04
N ALA A 95 -10.27 9.76 2.09
CA ALA A 95 -9.57 8.74 1.30
C ALA A 95 -8.82 9.45 0.15
N LEU A 96 -7.60 9.90 0.43
CA LEU A 96 -6.66 10.32 -0.61
C LEU A 96 -6.31 9.08 -1.44
N ALA A 97 -7.00 8.93 -2.58
CA ALA A 97 -6.52 8.13 -3.68
C ALA A 97 -5.19 8.75 -4.14
N VAL A 98 -4.08 8.18 -3.69
CA VAL A 98 -2.77 8.50 -4.22
C VAL A 98 -2.68 7.80 -5.57
N ALA A 99 -3.23 8.43 -6.60
CA ALA A 99 -3.05 8.03 -7.98
C ALA A 99 -1.55 8.08 -8.31
N PHE A 100 -0.94 6.92 -8.54
CA PHE A 100 0.34 6.82 -9.23
C PHE A 100 0.17 6.01 -10.52
N LEU A 101 -0.61 6.57 -11.44
CA LEU A 101 -0.45 6.41 -12.89
C LEU A 101 -0.74 7.75 -13.59
#